data_AF-A0A197K5V5-F1
#
_entry.id   AF-A0A197K5V5-F1
#
_cell.length_a   1.000
_cell.length_b   1.000
_cell.length_c   1.000
_cell.angle_alpha   90.00
_cell.angle_beta   90.00
_cell.angle_gamma   90.00
#
_symmetry.space_group_name_H-M   'P 1'
#
loop_
_entity.id
_entity.type
_entity.pdbx_description
1 polymer ?
#
loop_
_entity_poly.entity_id
_entity_poly.type
_entity_poly.pdbx_seq_one_letter_code
_entity_poly.pdbx_strand_id
1 'polypeptide(L)' 'KHPSRADRQNCWKVRDAYFECLNNANIIDPSKPEAANVCQDLRSLYEKGCMKSWVDYFNKRRVLEVEQKELLERMRAQ' A
#
# COMPACT_ATOMS: atom_id res chain seq x y z
N LYS A 1 -14.74 10.76 13.55
CA LYS A 1 -14.19 9.99 14.69
C LYS A 1 -12.70 9.77 14.43
N HIS A 2 -11.82 10.14 15.36
CA HIS A 2 -10.38 9.91 15.23
C HIS A 2 -10.03 8.47 15.64
N PRO A 3 -9.06 7.81 14.99
CA PRO A 3 -8.69 6.45 15.31
C PRO A 3 -7.88 6.43 16.60
N SER A 4 -8.16 5.45 17.47
CA SER A 4 -7.39 5.22 18.68
C SER A 4 -5.96 4.74 18.37
N ARG A 5 -5.12 4.59 19.39
CA ARG A 5 -3.80 3.96 19.21
C ARG A 5 -3.92 2.51 18.71
N ALA A 6 -4.88 1.77 19.24
CA ALA A 6 -5.15 0.38 18.84
C ALA A 6 -5.66 0.30 17.39
N ASP A 7 -6.59 1.19 17.00
CA ASP A 7 -7.09 1.24 15.61
C ASP A 7 -5.96 1.52 14.62
N ARG A 8 -5.07 2.45 14.97
CA ARG A 8 -3.89 2.75 14.16
C ARG A 8 -3.01 1.51 14.04
N GLN A 9 -2.62 0.88 15.16
CA GLN A 9 -1.81 -0.34 15.12
C GLN A 9 -2.41 -1.45 14.26
N ASN A 10 -3.73 -1.66 14.36
CA ASN A 10 -4.43 -2.61 13.50
C ASN A 10 -4.32 -2.21 12.02
N CYS A 11 -4.55 -0.94 11.68
CA CYS A 11 -4.39 -0.44 10.32
C CYS A 11 -2.98 -0.70 9.74
N TRP A 12 -1.91 -0.40 10.50
CA TRP A 12 -0.54 -0.68 10.07
C TRP A 12 -0.34 -2.19 9.80
N LYS A 13 -0.82 -3.05 10.70
CA LYS A 13 -0.73 -4.51 10.55
C LYS A 13 -1.42 -5.01 9.27
N VAL A 14 -2.66 -4.60 9.02
CA VAL A 14 -3.41 -5.07 7.84
C VAL A 14 -2.87 -4.46 6.54
N ARG A 15 -2.35 -3.22 6.59
CA ARG A 15 -1.66 -2.59 5.46
C ARG A 15 -0.41 -3.36 5.07
N ASP A 16 0.43 -3.68 6.05
CA ASP A 16 1.71 -4.34 5.78
C ASP A 16 1.50 -5.74 5.19
N ALA A 17 0.54 -6.50 5.72
CA ALA A 17 0.15 -7.79 5.15
C ALA A 17 -0.36 -7.67 3.70
N TYR A 18 -1.20 -6.67 3.40
CA TYR A 18 -1.68 -6.44 2.04
C TYR A 18 -0.53 -6.05 1.09
N PHE A 19 0.34 -5.13 1.51
CA PHE A 19 1.46 -4.65 0.70
C PHE A 19 2.53 -5.71 0.49
N GLU A 20 2.76 -6.60 1.45
CA GLU A 20 3.63 -7.77 1.30
C GLU A 20 3.08 -8.73 0.25
N CYS A 21 1.77 -9.02 0.28
CA CYS A 21 1.14 -9.84 -0.74
C CYS A 21 1.26 -9.21 -2.14
N LEU A 22 1.06 -7.90 -2.27
CA LEU A 22 1.28 -7.19 -3.54
C LEU A 22 2.75 -7.25 -4.00
N ASN A 23 3.71 -7.13 -3.08
CA ASN A 23 5.14 -7.28 -3.41
C ASN A 23 5.43 -8.66 -3.98
N ASN A 24 4.91 -9.72 -3.35
CA ASN A 24 5.09 -11.10 -3.81
C ASN A 24 4.49 -11.34 -5.20
N ALA A 25 3.44 -10.60 -5.55
CA ALA A 25 2.83 -10.60 -6.87
C ALA A 25 3.47 -9.63 -7.88
N ASN A 26 4.52 -8.90 -7.49
CA ASN A 26 5.15 -7.84 -8.28
C ASN A 26 4.19 -6.72 -8.72
N ILE A 27 3.23 -6.39 -7.87
CA ILE A 27 2.24 -5.33 -8.12
C ILE A 27 2.60 -4.12 -7.27
N ILE A 28 2.99 -3.02 -7.91
CA ILE A 28 3.32 -1.77 -7.21
C ILE A 28 2.07 -0.91 -7.01
N ASP A 29 1.31 -0.68 -8.07
CA ASP A 29 0.14 0.19 -8.06
C ASP A 29 -1.15 -0.63 -7.87
N PRO A 30 -1.80 -0.56 -6.68
CA PRO A 30 -3.03 -1.28 -6.39
C PRO A 30 -4.26 -0.74 -7.14
N SER A 31 -4.15 0.37 -7.87
CA SER A 31 -5.22 0.90 -8.71
C SER A 31 -5.28 0.24 -10.09
N LYS A 32 -4.24 -0.50 -10.48
CA LYS A 32 -4.14 -1.13 -11.79
C LYS A 32 -5.03 -2.38 -11.89
N PRO A 33 -5.56 -2.72 -13.08
CA PRO A 33 -6.41 -3.89 -13.27
C PRO A 33 -5.80 -5.21 -12.79
N GLU A 34 -4.49 -5.36 -12.90
CA GLU A 34 -3.71 -6.52 -12.47
C GLU A 34 -3.83 -6.76 -10.95
N ALA A 35 -4.09 -5.71 -10.17
CA ALA A 35 -4.30 -5.77 -8.72
C ALA A 35 -5.73 -6.18 -8.33
N ALA A 36 -6.70 -6.16 -9.25
CA ALA A 36 -8.12 -6.32 -8.91
C ALA A 36 -8.45 -7.70 -8.31
N ASN A 37 -7.74 -8.74 -8.75
CA ASN A 37 -7.98 -10.13 -8.34
C ASN A 37 -6.87 -10.69 -7.43
N VAL A 38 -5.88 -9.87 -7.08
CA VAL A 38 -4.72 -10.30 -6.31
C VAL A 38 -4.88 -9.79 -4.88
N CYS A 39 -4.64 -10.66 -3.89
CA CYS A 39 -4.72 -10.33 -2.47
C CYS A 39 -6.11 -9.78 -2.03
N GLN A 40 -7.21 -10.20 -2.67
CA GLN A 40 -8.55 -9.66 -2.41
C GLN A 40 -8.98 -9.71 -0.94
N ASP A 41 -8.72 -10.81 -0.24
CA ASP A 41 -9.04 -10.94 1.18
C ASP A 41 -8.26 -9.93 2.03
N LEU A 42 -6.96 -9.78 1.77
CA LEU A 42 -6.10 -8.82 2.46
C LEU A 42 -6.47 -7.38 2.12
N ARG A 43 -6.88 -7.11 0.87
CA ARG A 43 -7.43 -5.82 0.47
C ARG A 43 -8.68 -5.48 1.27
N SER A 44 -9.60 -6.42 1.42
CA SER A 44 -10.82 -6.22 2.21
C SER A 44 -10.50 -5.93 3.68
N LEU A 45 -9.54 -6.68 4.27
CA LEU A 45 -9.10 -6.45 5.64
C LEU A 45 -8.41 -5.09 5.80
N TYR A 46 -7.60 -4.69 4.82
CA TYR A 46 -6.93 -3.40 4.80
C TYR A 46 -7.92 -2.23 4.72
N GLU A 47 -8.87 -2.28 3.78
CA GLU A 47 -9.89 -1.24 3.61
C GLU A 47 -10.83 -1.13 4.81
N LYS A 48 -11.12 -2.25 5.50
CA LYS A 48 -11.93 -2.27 6.73
C LYS A 48 -11.15 -1.84 7.98
N GLY A 49 -9.87 -2.19 8.04
CA GLY A 49 -9.00 -1.95 9.20
C GLY A 49 -8.42 -0.54 9.24
N CYS A 50 -8.49 0.21 8.14
CA CYS A 50 -7.95 1.55 8.00
C CYS A 50 -9.03 2.60 7.71
N MET A 51 -8.74 3.86 8.05
CA MET A 51 -9.53 4.98 7.56
C MET A 51 -9.32 5.15 6.05
N LYS A 52 -10.37 5.53 5.32
CA LYS A 52 -10.30 5.76 3.87
C LYS A 52 -9.17 6.71 3.46
N SER A 53 -9.02 7.84 4.14
CA SER A 53 -7.95 8.81 3.86
C SER A 53 -6.54 8.23 4.07
N TRP A 54 -6.38 7.26 4.97
CA TRP A 54 -5.12 6.56 5.17
C TRP A 54 -4.86 5.57 4.05
N VAL A 55 -5.89 4.83 3.62
CA VAL A 55 -5.81 3.92 2.47
C VAL A 55 -5.37 4.68 1.22
N ASP A 56 -6.04 5.79 0.92
CA ASP A 56 -5.72 6.64 -0.24
C ASP A 56 -4.28 7.15 -0.16
N TYR A 57 -3.87 7.65 1.00
CA TYR A 57 -2.50 8.15 1.23
C TYR A 57 -1.45 7.06 1.07
N PHE A 58 -1.62 5.89 1.70
CA PHE A 58 -0.64 4.81 1.64
C PHE A 58 -0.51 4.22 0.25
N ASN A 59 -1.62 4.04 -0.48
CA ASN A 59 -1.60 3.56 -1.86
C ASN A 59 -0.84 4.54 -2.76
N LYS A 60 -1.12 5.84 -2.65
CA LYS A 60 -0.38 6.88 -3.38
C LYS A 60 1.10 6.89 -3.01
N ARG A 61 1.41 6.82 -1.72
CA ARG A 61 2.78 6.83 -1.20
C ARG A 61 3.60 5.65 -1.71
N ARG A 62 3.02 4.45 -1.75
CA ARG A 62 3.67 3.24 -2.29
C ARG A 62 4.16 3.44 -3.72
N VAL A 63 3.33 4.02 -4.60
CA VAL A 63 3.71 4.29 -6.00
C VAL A 63 4.82 5.34 -6.07
N LEU A 64 4.66 6.46 -5.35
CA LEU A 64 5.64 7.54 -5.35
C LEU A 64 7.01 7.11 -4.81
N GLU A 65 7.07 6.26 -3.79
CA GLU A 65 8.33 5.77 -3.22
C GLU A 65 9.11 4.92 -4.25
N VAL A 66 8.42 4.14 -5.08
CA VAL A 66 9.05 3.37 -6.16
C VAL A 66 9.55 4.29 -7.27
N GLU A 67 8.72 5.22 -7.74
CA GLU A 67 9.11 6.19 -8.78
C GLU A 67 10.31 7.05 -8.33
N GLN A 68 10.30 7.50 -7.06
CA GLN A 68 11.41 8.26 -6.49
C GLN A 68 12.69 7.43 -6.45
N LYS A 69 12.61 6.16 -6.03
CA LYS A 69 13.77 5.27 -5.99
C LYS A 69 14.35 5.07 -7.40
N GLU A 70 13.51 4.79 -8.39
CA GLU A 70 13.95 4.63 -9.79
C GLU A 70 14.57 5.89 -10.38
N LEU A 71 14.03 7.08 -10.04
CA LEU A 71 14.62 8.34 -10.44
C LEU A 71 16.00 8.55 -9.82
N LEU A 72 16.13 8.31 -8.50
CA LEU A 72 17.39 8.47 -7.79
C LEU A 72 18.47 7.51 -8.33
N GLU A 73 18.13 6.25 -8.62
CA GLU A 73 19.08 5.32 -9.22
C GLU A 73 19.51 5.76 -10.64
N ARG A 74 18.58 6.28 -11.46
CA ARG A 74 18.92 6.84 -12.78
C ARG A 74 19.83 8.07 -12.70
N MET A 75 19.68 8.90 -11.67
CA MET A 75 20.55 10.06 -11.45
C MET A 75 21.95 9.66 -10.96
N ARG A 76 22.08 8.57 -10.19
CA ARG A 76 23.38 8.06 -9.71
C ARG A 76 24.20 7.34 -10.78
N ALA A 77 23.53 6.82 -11.82
CA ALA A 77 24.17 6.12 -12.93
C ALA A 77 24.70 7.06 -14.04
N GLN A 78 24.51 8.37 -13.90
CA GLN A 78 25.07 9.43 -14.75
C GLN A 78 26.30 10.03 -14.10
#